data_AF-A0AAV3SVB2-F1
#
_entry.id   AF-A0AAV3SVB2-F1
#
_cell.length_a   1.000
_cell.length_b   1.000
_cell.length_c   1.000
_cell.angle_alpha   90.00
_cell.angle_beta   90.00
_cell.angle_gamma   90.00
#
_symmetry.space_group_name_H-M   'P 1'
#
loop_
_entity.id
_entity.type
_entity.pdbx_description
1 polymer ?
#
loop_
_entity_poly.entity_id
_entity_poly.type
_entity_poly.pdbx_seq_one_letter_code
_entity_poly.pdbx_strand_id
1 'polypeptide(L)'
;MSPPDQASAIQKRPLSATGSGTPVDARDRFTGPRFLTRGFVNRAAYVRLHAELSTARPEFELLAERTRSEDDSWVAYGRELLAMAEADLRSGALDEAWRHLHTAKRLEVYGLEKLEGIDSNHDRGSELRTRAAVIRGEALDALGGWPRQAVVDLLCDETEALKDEITGAELRAASRILDDQYESVYLNRSERQRQFNQLVLMGALSGLTLLALTLLDWVWNGTSGLTGSVASLLETPWGEPATATPGFAVFMIIAGVMGASLFGMRSLRNRSLSTKIPQQINQLTVTGARGVIGAISALLFYFVLQTPLLQNGTIIADDVITAPIMVVIGFAAGYAERMAPNVVATVASVTEPSETAEQNSNQ
;
A
#
# COMPACT_ATOMS: atom_id res chain seq x y z
N MET A 1 25.00 60.78 37.49
CA MET A 1 25.43 59.38 37.67
C MET A 1 24.97 58.64 36.42
N SER A 2 25.87 58.57 35.44
CA SER A 2 25.62 57.95 34.13
C SER A 2 26.21 56.53 34.14
N PRO A 3 25.52 55.52 33.58
CA PRO A 3 26.13 54.21 33.37
C PRO A 3 27.01 54.24 32.09
N PRO A 4 28.08 53.43 32.03
CA PRO A 4 29.05 53.48 30.95
C PRO A 4 28.66 52.61 29.75
N ASP A 5 29.05 53.11 28.58
CA ASP A 5 29.18 52.44 27.30
C ASP A 5 29.95 51.11 27.42
N GLN A 6 29.36 50.03 26.92
CA GLN A 6 30.09 48.83 26.50
C GLN A 6 29.86 48.58 25.01
N ALA A 7 30.81 49.07 24.21
CA ALA A 7 30.95 48.73 22.80
C ALA A 7 31.57 47.33 22.69
N SER A 8 30.79 46.33 22.25
CA SER A 8 31.33 45.02 21.87
C SER A 8 31.81 45.04 20.43
N ALA A 9 33.13 44.88 20.25
CA ALA A 9 33.78 44.68 18.97
C ALA A 9 33.38 43.32 18.36
N ILE A 10 32.63 43.34 17.26
CA ILE A 10 32.36 42.16 16.45
C ILE A 10 33.58 41.91 15.56
N GLN A 11 34.35 40.90 15.96
CA GLN A 11 35.53 40.39 15.27
C GLN A 11 35.11 39.66 13.97
N LYS A 12 35.41 40.26 12.81
CA LYS A 12 35.25 39.62 11.50
C LYS A 12 36.20 38.42 11.38
N ARG A 13 35.65 37.20 11.34
CA ARG A 13 36.39 35.99 10.90
C ARG A 13 36.51 35.98 9.37
N PRO A 14 37.68 35.69 8.79
CA PRO A 14 37.81 35.45 7.37
C PRO A 14 37.23 34.08 7.02
N LEU A 15 36.32 34.05 6.05
CA LEU A 15 35.81 32.84 5.40
C LEU A 15 36.93 32.23 4.55
N SER A 16 37.48 31.12 5.02
CA SER A 16 38.39 30.28 4.26
C SER A 16 37.61 29.54 3.18
N ALA A 17 37.91 29.87 1.92
CA ALA A 17 37.66 28.99 0.78
C ALA A 17 38.55 27.75 0.91
N THR A 18 38.02 26.59 0.52
CA THR A 18 38.65 25.45 -0.20
C THR A 18 38.02 24.14 0.28
N GLY A 19 37.15 23.57 -0.55
CA GLY A 19 36.52 22.28 -0.31
C GLY A 19 35.87 21.78 -1.61
N SER A 20 36.70 21.44 -2.59
CA SER A 20 36.30 20.74 -3.81
C SER A 20 35.86 19.32 -3.45
N GLY A 21 34.58 19.16 -3.10
CA GLY A 21 33.93 17.87 -3.01
C GLY A 21 33.59 17.39 -4.41
N THR A 22 34.27 16.34 -4.86
CA THR A 22 33.88 15.54 -6.02
C THR A 22 32.46 14.99 -5.81
N PRO A 23 31.58 14.98 -6.84
CA PRO A 23 30.28 14.34 -6.72
C PRO A 23 30.52 12.84 -6.60
N VAL A 24 30.15 12.27 -5.46
CA VAL A 24 30.07 10.83 -5.26
C VAL A 24 28.93 10.33 -6.14
N ASP A 25 29.34 9.81 -7.28
CA ASP A 25 28.56 9.01 -8.22
C ASP A 25 28.01 7.78 -7.48
N ALA A 26 26.79 7.92 -6.95
CA ALA A 26 26.06 6.88 -6.26
C ALA A 26 25.46 5.92 -7.30
N ARG A 27 26.35 5.05 -7.78
CA ARG A 27 26.12 3.71 -8.33
C ARG A 27 24.74 3.15 -7.98
N ASP A 28 23.83 3.27 -8.92
CA ASP A 28 23.53 2.19 -9.86
C ASP A 28 24.07 0.81 -9.43
N ARG A 29 23.24 0.04 -8.72
CA ARG A 29 23.37 -1.42 -8.57
C ARG A 29 22.12 -2.00 -7.92
N PHE A 30 21.09 -2.26 -8.72
CA PHE A 30 20.16 -3.40 -8.54
C PHE A 30 19.28 -3.54 -9.80
N THR A 31 19.91 -3.91 -10.91
CA THR A 31 19.26 -4.34 -12.16
C THR A 31 18.88 -5.83 -12.05
N GLY A 32 18.00 -6.15 -11.10
CA GLY A 32 17.19 -7.39 -11.17
C GLY A 32 15.96 -7.16 -12.07
N PRO A 33 15.27 -8.22 -12.52
CA PRO A 33 14.19 -8.12 -13.51
C PRO A 33 12.92 -7.48 -12.90
N ARG A 34 12.95 -6.16 -12.71
CA ARG A 34 11.82 -5.32 -12.30
C ARG A 34 10.99 -4.82 -13.49
N PHE A 35 11.34 -5.22 -14.71
CA PHE A 35 10.80 -4.64 -15.93
C PHE A 35 9.40 -5.14 -16.32
N LEU A 36 9.02 -6.37 -15.99
CA LEU A 36 7.81 -6.96 -16.56
C LEU A 36 6.51 -6.64 -15.81
N THR A 37 6.55 -6.29 -14.52
CA THR A 37 5.34 -6.04 -13.72
C THR A 37 4.99 -4.57 -13.50
N ARG A 38 5.87 -3.63 -13.84
CA ARG A 38 5.59 -2.18 -13.75
C ARG A 38 4.73 -1.64 -14.90
N GLY A 39 4.75 -2.27 -16.07
CA GLY A 39 4.23 -1.69 -17.30
C GLY A 39 2.71 -1.47 -17.36
N PHE A 40 1.91 -2.35 -16.76
CA PHE A 40 0.46 -2.32 -16.97
C PHE A 40 -0.34 -1.55 -15.92
N VAL A 41 0.13 -1.51 -14.65
CA VAL A 41 -0.67 -0.94 -13.55
C VAL A 41 -0.56 0.58 -13.46
N ASN A 42 0.50 1.18 -14.03
CA ASN A 42 0.73 2.63 -13.95
C ASN A 42 0.24 3.46 -15.13
N ARG A 43 -0.30 2.87 -16.20
CA ARG A 43 -0.72 3.65 -17.37
C ARG A 43 -1.88 4.60 -17.05
N ALA A 44 -2.88 4.14 -16.30
CA ALA A 44 -4.03 4.99 -15.94
C ALA A 44 -3.62 6.15 -15.01
N ALA A 45 -2.79 5.86 -14.00
CA ALA A 45 -2.25 6.87 -13.09
C ALA A 45 -1.37 7.89 -13.83
N TYR A 46 -0.51 7.42 -14.73
CA TYR A 46 0.31 8.26 -15.61
C TYR A 46 -0.55 9.17 -16.47
N VAL A 47 -1.56 8.62 -17.18
CA VAL A 47 -2.43 9.42 -18.07
C VAL A 47 -3.19 10.48 -17.28
N ARG A 48 -3.72 10.13 -16.10
CA ARG A 48 -4.40 11.08 -15.23
C ARG A 48 -3.47 12.20 -14.77
N LEU A 49 -2.30 11.85 -14.22
CA LEU A 49 -1.35 12.83 -13.71
C LEU A 49 -0.80 13.72 -14.84
N HIS A 50 -0.53 13.13 -16.01
CA HIS A 50 -0.13 13.89 -17.19
C HIS A 50 -1.21 14.90 -17.60
N ALA A 51 -2.49 14.49 -17.63
CA ALA A 51 -3.59 15.38 -17.94
C ALA A 51 -3.68 16.52 -16.92
N GLU A 52 -3.61 16.22 -15.63
CA GLU A 52 -3.63 17.25 -14.58
C GLU A 52 -2.44 18.22 -14.68
N LEU A 53 -1.22 17.74 -14.94
CA LEU A 53 -0.05 18.60 -15.14
C LEU A 53 -0.19 19.50 -16.38
N SER A 54 -0.75 18.95 -17.47
CA SER A 54 -0.97 19.72 -18.70
C SER A 54 -1.96 20.87 -18.53
N THR A 55 -2.87 20.77 -17.57
CA THR A 55 -3.82 21.83 -17.20
C THR A 55 -3.25 22.76 -16.13
N ALA A 56 -2.58 22.22 -15.11
CA ALA A 56 -2.07 22.99 -13.98
C ALA A 56 -1.02 24.03 -14.38
N ARG A 57 -0.11 23.70 -15.31
CA ARG A 57 0.94 24.65 -15.72
C ARG A 57 0.38 25.93 -16.38
N PRO A 58 -0.48 25.85 -17.42
CA PRO A 58 -1.12 27.04 -17.98
C PRO A 58 -1.95 27.84 -16.96
N GLU A 59 -2.69 27.17 -16.08
CA GLU A 59 -3.50 27.84 -15.05
C GLU A 59 -2.62 28.61 -14.05
N PHE A 60 -1.51 28.00 -13.62
CA PHE A 60 -0.52 28.63 -12.74
C PHE A 60 0.11 29.87 -13.36
N GLU A 61 0.52 29.79 -14.64
CA GLU A 61 1.11 30.93 -15.35
C GLU A 61 0.10 32.06 -15.57
N LEU A 62 -1.15 31.72 -15.91
CA LEU A 62 -2.23 32.71 -16.04
C LEU A 62 -2.49 33.43 -14.72
N LEU A 63 -2.46 32.72 -13.59
CA LEU A 63 -2.62 33.32 -12.27
C LEU A 63 -1.43 34.25 -11.93
N ALA A 64 -0.21 33.83 -12.25
CA ALA A 64 0.99 34.67 -12.07
C ALA A 64 0.91 35.97 -12.87
N GLU A 65 0.46 35.91 -14.13
CA GLU A 65 0.27 37.08 -15.01
C GLU A 65 -0.84 38.00 -14.49
N ARG A 66 -2.02 37.43 -14.16
CA ARG A 66 -3.17 38.21 -13.64
C ARG A 66 -2.83 38.98 -12.36
N THR A 67 -1.94 38.42 -11.54
CA THR A 67 -1.51 39.02 -10.27
C THR A 67 -0.26 39.90 -10.40
N ARG A 68 0.35 39.99 -11.60
CA ARG A 68 1.61 40.69 -11.86
C ARG A 68 2.71 40.27 -10.87
N SER A 69 2.84 38.95 -10.71
CA SER A 69 3.71 38.31 -9.72
C SER A 69 4.81 37.48 -10.36
N GLU A 70 5.12 37.69 -11.64
CA GLU A 70 6.00 36.82 -12.40
C GLU A 70 7.40 36.67 -11.78
N ASP A 71 7.84 37.70 -11.04
CA ASP A 71 9.10 37.79 -10.32
C ASP A 71 9.00 37.40 -8.82
N ASP A 72 7.80 37.10 -8.32
CA ASP A 72 7.61 36.72 -6.92
C ASP A 72 8.19 35.32 -6.64
N SER A 73 8.71 35.12 -5.43
CA SER A 73 9.35 33.86 -5.03
C SER A 73 8.42 32.64 -5.10
N TRP A 74 7.11 32.83 -4.87
CA TRP A 74 6.14 31.73 -4.94
C TRP A 74 5.93 31.25 -6.38
N VAL A 75 6.01 32.14 -7.37
CA VAL A 75 5.91 31.80 -8.80
C VAL A 75 7.15 31.03 -9.23
N ALA A 76 8.35 31.52 -8.86
CA ALA A 76 9.60 30.82 -9.14
C ALA A 76 9.60 29.39 -8.58
N TYR A 77 9.19 29.24 -7.31
CA TYR A 77 9.12 27.92 -6.66
C TYR A 77 8.02 27.02 -7.25
N GLY A 78 6.86 27.58 -7.61
CA GLY A 78 5.80 26.82 -8.27
C GLY A 78 6.22 26.29 -9.64
N ARG A 79 6.93 27.09 -10.44
CA ARG A 79 7.51 26.65 -11.73
C ARG A 79 8.52 25.51 -11.55
N GLU A 80 9.38 25.62 -10.53
CA GLU A 80 10.35 24.57 -10.19
C GLU A 80 9.64 23.26 -9.80
N LEU A 81 8.63 23.32 -8.92
CA LEU A 81 7.83 22.17 -8.53
C LEU A 81 7.11 21.51 -9.71
N LEU A 82 6.50 22.30 -10.61
CA LEU A 82 5.85 21.75 -11.81
C LEU A 82 6.87 21.10 -12.76
N ALA A 83 8.07 21.66 -12.89
CA ALA A 83 9.15 21.05 -13.67
C ALA A 83 9.67 19.74 -13.04
N MET A 84 9.80 19.69 -11.71
CA MET A 84 10.14 18.47 -10.97
C MET A 84 9.05 17.41 -11.12
N ALA A 85 7.77 17.79 -11.02
CA ALA A 85 6.65 16.88 -11.22
C ALA A 85 6.68 16.22 -12.63
N GLU A 86 6.99 16.98 -13.67
CA GLU A 86 7.16 16.45 -15.03
C GLU A 86 8.41 15.57 -15.19
N ALA A 87 9.51 15.90 -14.50
CA ALA A 87 10.70 15.06 -14.50
C ALA A 87 10.44 13.70 -13.83
N ASP A 88 9.75 13.70 -12.69
CA ASP A 88 9.37 12.51 -11.94
C ASP A 88 8.33 11.66 -12.69
N LEU A 89 7.36 12.31 -13.34
CA LEU A 89 6.42 11.61 -14.22
C LEU A 89 7.15 10.85 -15.34
N ARG A 90 8.14 11.49 -15.98
CA ARG A 90 8.94 10.88 -17.05
C ARG A 90 9.84 9.74 -16.56
N SER A 91 10.32 9.82 -15.32
CA SER A 91 11.12 8.76 -14.69
C SER A 91 10.26 7.61 -14.15
N GLY A 92 8.94 7.79 -14.11
CA GLY A 92 7.97 6.83 -13.58
C GLY A 92 7.80 6.88 -12.07
N ALA A 93 8.37 7.91 -11.42
CA ALA A 93 8.21 8.25 -10.01
C ALA A 93 6.88 8.97 -9.79
N LEU A 94 5.76 8.24 -9.95
CA LEU A 94 4.42 8.83 -9.92
C LEU A 94 4.06 9.48 -8.57
N ASP A 95 4.56 8.92 -7.47
CA ASP A 95 4.27 9.41 -6.11
C ASP A 95 4.90 10.77 -5.86
N GLU A 96 6.18 10.88 -6.21
CA GLU A 96 6.94 12.12 -6.14
C GLU A 96 6.33 13.18 -7.07
N ALA A 97 5.93 12.80 -8.28
CA ALA A 97 5.29 13.69 -9.22
C ALA A 97 3.94 14.25 -8.70
N TRP A 98 3.10 13.43 -8.07
CA TRP A 98 1.87 13.89 -7.40
C TRP A 98 2.19 14.84 -6.26
N ARG A 99 3.16 14.53 -5.39
CA ARG A 99 3.54 15.40 -4.27
C ARG A 99 4.01 16.77 -4.74
N HIS A 100 4.83 16.83 -5.80
CA HIS A 100 5.28 18.09 -6.38
C HIS A 100 4.11 18.88 -6.98
N LEU A 101 3.19 18.24 -7.72
CA LEU A 101 1.98 18.89 -8.26
C LEU A 101 1.08 19.46 -7.15
N HIS A 102 0.75 18.67 -6.13
CA HIS A 102 -0.08 19.14 -5.01
C HIS A 102 0.58 20.30 -4.26
N THR A 103 1.92 20.26 -4.12
CA THR A 103 2.66 21.36 -3.51
C THR A 103 2.61 22.63 -4.36
N ALA A 104 2.72 22.51 -5.69
CA ALA A 104 2.56 23.65 -6.60
C ALA A 104 1.14 24.24 -6.53
N LYS A 105 0.10 23.39 -6.53
CA LYS A 105 -1.31 23.80 -6.37
C LYS A 105 -1.56 24.55 -5.07
N ARG A 106 -0.87 24.19 -3.98
CA ARG A 106 -0.96 24.95 -2.71
C ARG A 106 -0.30 26.33 -2.79
N LEU A 107 0.69 26.53 -3.66
CA LEU A 107 1.30 27.84 -3.88
C LEU A 107 0.38 28.79 -4.67
N GLU A 108 -0.52 28.27 -5.50
CA GLU A 108 -1.53 29.08 -6.20
C GLU A 108 -2.38 29.90 -5.23
N VAL A 109 -2.57 29.43 -3.99
CA VAL A 109 -3.31 30.17 -2.97
C VAL A 109 -2.68 31.54 -2.68
N TYR A 110 -1.35 31.68 -2.75
CA TYR A 110 -0.71 33.00 -2.61
C TYR A 110 -1.07 33.94 -3.76
N GLY A 111 -1.16 33.41 -4.98
CA GLY A 111 -1.65 34.16 -6.14
C GLY A 111 -3.11 34.59 -5.96
N LEU A 112 -3.96 33.69 -5.47
CA LEU A 112 -5.38 33.99 -5.21
C LEU A 112 -5.56 35.05 -4.11
N GLU A 113 -4.79 34.99 -3.02
CA GLU A 113 -4.76 36.02 -1.97
C GLU A 113 -4.35 37.38 -2.55
N LYS A 114 -3.31 37.41 -3.38
CA LYS A 114 -2.85 38.65 -4.02
C LYS A 114 -3.86 39.20 -5.02
N LEU A 115 -4.55 38.31 -5.76
CA LEU A 115 -5.58 38.69 -6.72
C LEU A 115 -6.78 39.36 -6.04
N GLU A 116 -7.22 38.83 -4.91
CA GLU A 116 -8.30 39.42 -4.09
C GLU A 116 -7.91 40.82 -3.58
N GLY A 117 -6.64 41.03 -3.23
CA GLY A 117 -6.12 42.35 -2.86
C GLY A 117 -6.10 43.37 -4.01
N ILE A 118 -6.04 42.92 -5.27
CA ILE A 118 -6.06 43.79 -6.46
C ILE A 118 -7.50 44.14 -6.86
N ASP A 119 -8.41 43.16 -6.81
CA ASP A 119 -9.82 43.35 -7.18
C ASP A 119 -10.61 43.90 -5.99
N SER A 120 -10.57 45.23 -5.80
CA SER A 120 -11.25 45.92 -4.71
C SER A 120 -12.78 45.74 -4.71
N ASN A 121 -13.33 45.18 -5.79
CA ASN A 121 -14.76 45.01 -6.00
C ASN A 121 -15.23 43.68 -5.36
N HIS A 122 -15.50 43.72 -4.05
CA HIS A 122 -15.92 42.58 -3.22
C HIS A 122 -17.26 41.92 -3.65
N ASP A 123 -17.93 42.46 -4.67
CA ASP A 123 -19.26 42.06 -5.10
C ASP A 123 -19.25 40.82 -6.04
N ARG A 124 -18.07 40.44 -6.57
CA ARG A 124 -17.88 39.18 -7.31
C ARG A 124 -17.22 38.17 -6.37
N GLY A 125 -17.96 37.11 -6.03
CA GLY A 125 -17.51 36.07 -5.09
C GLY A 125 -16.05 35.68 -5.34
N SER A 126 -15.22 35.81 -4.30
CA SER A 126 -13.78 35.74 -4.44
C SER A 126 -13.34 34.40 -5.03
N GLU A 127 -12.30 34.40 -5.87
CA GLU A 127 -11.75 33.17 -6.44
C GLU A 127 -11.29 32.21 -5.33
N LEU A 128 -10.85 32.76 -4.17
CA LEU A 128 -10.61 32.01 -2.94
C LEU A 128 -11.86 31.29 -2.43
N ARG A 129 -13.01 31.98 -2.35
CA ARG A 129 -14.29 31.37 -1.94
C ARG A 129 -14.70 30.24 -2.88
N THR A 130 -14.51 30.45 -4.19
CA THR A 130 -14.77 29.42 -5.20
C THR A 130 -13.87 28.20 -5.01
N ARG A 131 -12.56 28.42 -4.77
CA ARG A 131 -11.61 27.34 -4.52
C ARG A 131 -11.91 26.60 -3.22
N ALA A 132 -12.28 27.32 -2.17
CA ALA A 132 -12.70 26.76 -0.89
C ALA A 132 -13.96 25.90 -1.03
N ALA A 133 -14.94 26.32 -1.84
CA ALA A 133 -16.13 25.54 -2.13
C ALA A 133 -15.80 24.21 -2.83
N VAL A 134 -14.84 24.23 -3.78
CA VAL A 134 -14.35 23.01 -4.45
C VAL A 134 -13.68 22.07 -3.45
N ILE A 135 -12.74 22.58 -2.64
CA ILE A 135 -12.03 21.78 -1.63
C ILE A 135 -13.00 21.21 -0.59
N ARG A 136 -13.97 22.00 -0.14
CA ARG A 136 -15.03 21.53 0.76
C ARG A 136 -15.83 20.40 0.14
N GLY A 137 -16.31 20.56 -1.10
CA GLY A 137 -17.06 19.52 -1.80
C GLY A 137 -16.27 18.21 -1.90
N GLU A 138 -15.03 18.31 -2.35
CA GLU A 138 -14.14 17.17 -2.47
C GLU A 138 -13.82 16.52 -1.10
N ALA A 139 -13.63 17.32 -0.06
CA ALA A 139 -13.36 16.84 1.28
C ALA A 139 -14.57 16.13 1.91
N LEU A 140 -15.79 16.63 1.69
CA LEU A 140 -17.01 15.99 2.20
C LEU A 140 -17.27 14.62 1.55
N ASP A 141 -16.86 14.46 0.29
CA ASP A 141 -16.99 13.23 -0.47
C ASP A 141 -15.86 12.22 -0.17
N ALA A 142 -14.62 12.69 -0.05
CA ALA A 142 -13.43 11.84 0.07
C ALA A 142 -12.98 11.57 1.51
N LEU A 143 -13.24 12.48 2.45
CA LEU A 143 -12.78 12.39 3.83
C LEU A 143 -13.89 11.86 4.76
N GLY A 144 -13.48 11.10 5.79
CA GLY A 144 -14.37 10.66 6.87
C GLY A 144 -13.73 10.81 8.24
N GLY A 145 -14.53 10.98 9.30
CA GLY A 145 -14.04 11.17 10.66
C GLY A 145 -13.40 12.54 10.90
N TRP A 146 -12.33 12.59 11.70
CA TRP A 146 -11.71 13.86 12.12
C TRP A 146 -11.09 14.71 10.99
N PRO A 147 -10.53 14.17 9.88
CA PRO A 147 -9.99 15.01 8.80
C PRO A 147 -11.10 15.78 8.08
N ARG A 148 -12.28 15.16 7.90
CA ARG A 148 -13.46 15.85 7.37
C ARG A 148 -13.87 16.99 8.29
N GLN A 149 -13.96 16.72 9.59
CA GLN A 149 -14.31 17.75 10.57
C GLN A 149 -13.31 18.90 10.56
N ALA A 150 -12.01 18.61 10.51
CA ALA A 150 -10.98 19.65 10.46
C ALA A 150 -11.09 20.55 9.22
N VAL A 151 -11.44 20.01 8.05
CA VAL A 151 -11.69 20.82 6.85
C VAL A 151 -12.97 21.67 7.00
N VAL A 152 -14.03 21.11 7.60
CA VAL A 152 -15.26 21.85 7.90
C VAL A 152 -14.99 22.98 8.88
N ASP A 153 -14.27 22.74 9.98
CA ASP A 153 -13.92 23.76 10.97
C ASP A 153 -13.06 24.90 10.37
N LEU A 154 -12.20 24.57 9.40
CA LEU A 154 -11.37 25.55 8.71
C LEU A 154 -12.16 26.41 7.72
N LEU A 155 -13.07 25.83 6.93
CA LEU A 155 -13.72 26.50 5.79
C LEU A 155 -15.17 26.91 6.02
N CYS A 156 -15.83 26.36 7.05
CA CYS A 156 -17.24 26.57 7.32
C CYS A 156 -17.50 27.31 8.63
N ASP A 157 -18.65 27.96 8.71
CA ASP A 157 -19.22 28.53 9.92
C ASP A 157 -19.97 27.47 10.75
N GLU A 158 -20.58 27.89 11.85
CA GLU A 158 -21.36 27.03 12.75
C GLU A 158 -22.58 26.37 12.07
N THR A 159 -23.03 26.89 10.93
CA THR A 159 -24.15 26.33 10.15
C THR A 159 -23.69 25.35 9.07
N GLU A 160 -22.39 25.01 9.06
CA GLU A 160 -21.72 24.25 8.00
C GLU A 160 -21.73 24.96 6.63
N ALA A 161 -22.14 26.22 6.57
CA ALA A 161 -22.03 27.04 5.37
C ALA A 161 -20.60 27.55 5.21
N LEU A 162 -20.19 27.84 3.98
CA LEU A 162 -18.83 28.33 3.72
C LEU A 162 -18.68 29.76 4.28
N LYS A 163 -17.64 30.01 5.09
CA LYS A 163 -17.37 31.33 5.71
C LYS A 163 -17.35 32.44 4.65
N ASP A 164 -17.79 33.64 5.03
CA ASP A 164 -17.80 34.79 4.14
C ASP A 164 -16.39 35.32 3.87
N GLU A 165 -15.53 35.31 4.89
CA GLU A 165 -14.10 35.65 4.77
C GLU A 165 -13.28 34.37 4.99
N ILE A 166 -12.60 33.90 3.93
CA ILE A 166 -11.73 32.73 3.99
C ILE A 166 -10.31 33.20 3.76
N THR A 167 -9.45 33.00 4.74
CA THR A 167 -8.05 33.32 4.60
C THR A 167 -7.36 32.26 3.73
N GLY A 168 -6.38 32.64 2.91
CA GLY A 168 -5.61 31.64 2.17
C GLY A 168 -4.73 30.78 3.09
N ALA A 169 -4.51 31.17 4.35
CA ALA A 169 -3.93 30.29 5.37
C ALA A 169 -4.86 29.12 5.72
N GLU A 170 -6.15 29.38 5.96
CA GLU A 170 -7.18 28.33 6.18
C GLU A 170 -7.32 27.44 4.94
N LEU A 171 -7.34 28.05 3.75
CA LEU A 171 -7.44 27.31 2.49
C LEU A 171 -6.24 26.38 2.27
N ARG A 172 -5.01 26.84 2.54
CA ARG A 172 -3.80 26.02 2.47
C ARG A 172 -3.81 24.88 3.49
N ALA A 173 -4.27 25.15 4.72
CA ALA A 173 -4.40 24.13 5.75
C ALA A 173 -5.42 23.05 5.35
N ALA A 174 -6.58 23.45 4.82
CA ALA A 174 -7.60 22.52 4.34
C ALA A 174 -7.11 21.70 3.14
N SER A 175 -6.46 22.35 2.15
CA SER A 175 -5.85 21.66 1.01
C SER A 175 -4.80 20.64 1.45
N ARG A 176 -3.99 20.97 2.45
CA ARG A 176 -2.97 20.04 2.98
C ARG A 176 -3.60 18.80 3.59
N ILE A 177 -4.67 18.95 4.37
CA ILE A 177 -5.38 17.79 4.97
C ILE A 177 -5.95 16.88 3.88
N LEU A 178 -6.52 17.47 2.82
CA LEU A 178 -7.05 16.73 1.68
C LEU A 178 -5.95 16.00 0.90
N ASP A 179 -4.84 16.69 0.59
CA ASP A 179 -3.69 16.13 -0.11
C ASP A 179 -3.03 14.99 0.69
N ASP A 180 -2.86 15.16 2.01
CA ASP A 180 -2.32 14.14 2.92
C ASP A 180 -3.19 12.87 2.90
N GLN A 181 -4.52 13.03 2.81
CA GLN A 181 -5.42 11.89 2.65
C GLN A 181 -5.22 11.20 1.30
N TYR A 182 -5.11 11.94 0.20
CA TYR A 182 -4.89 11.34 -1.12
C TYR A 182 -3.58 10.56 -1.17
N GLU A 183 -2.52 11.12 -0.59
CA GLU A 183 -1.23 10.46 -0.45
C GLU A 183 -1.39 9.16 0.35
N SER A 184 -2.07 9.20 1.50
CA SER A 184 -2.29 8.02 2.33
C SER A 184 -3.07 6.92 1.58
N VAL A 185 -4.10 7.29 0.81
CA VAL A 185 -4.92 6.34 0.03
C VAL A 185 -4.09 5.73 -1.08
N TYR A 186 -3.28 6.53 -1.78
CA TYR A 186 -2.42 6.04 -2.84
C TYR A 186 -1.36 5.08 -2.30
N LEU A 187 -0.65 5.47 -1.23
CA LEU A 187 0.36 4.63 -0.58
C LEU A 187 -0.27 3.30 -0.11
N ASN A 188 -1.43 3.35 0.53
CA ASN A 188 -2.15 2.13 0.94
C ASN A 188 -2.51 1.24 -0.26
N ARG A 189 -2.91 1.84 -1.39
CA ARG A 189 -3.25 1.09 -2.61
C ARG A 189 -2.00 0.45 -3.24
N SER A 190 -0.90 1.18 -3.34
CA SER A 190 0.35 0.69 -3.93
C SER A 190 0.94 -0.44 -3.07
N GLU A 191 0.89 -0.29 -1.74
CA GLU A 191 1.32 -1.32 -0.78
C GLU A 191 0.47 -2.59 -0.91
N ARG A 192 -0.86 -2.48 -0.98
CA ARG A 192 -1.75 -3.64 -1.20
C ARG A 192 -1.50 -4.31 -2.53
N GLN A 193 -1.29 -3.53 -3.59
CA GLN A 193 -0.95 -4.08 -4.90
C GLN A 193 0.35 -4.86 -4.85
N ARG A 194 1.36 -4.38 -4.11
CA ARG A 194 2.62 -5.10 -3.90
C ARG A 194 2.40 -6.42 -3.16
N GLN A 195 1.60 -6.42 -2.09
CA GLN A 195 1.25 -7.64 -1.34
C GLN A 195 0.50 -8.64 -2.23
N PHE A 196 -0.46 -8.15 -3.02
CA PHE A 196 -1.20 -8.96 -3.98
C PHE A 196 -0.25 -9.58 -5.02
N ASN A 197 0.62 -8.78 -5.64
CA ASN A 197 1.59 -9.26 -6.62
C ASN A 197 2.56 -10.29 -6.02
N GLN A 198 2.99 -10.11 -4.76
CA GLN A 198 3.82 -11.09 -4.06
C GLN A 198 3.09 -12.42 -3.84
N LEU A 199 1.82 -12.38 -3.43
CA LEU A 199 1.01 -13.59 -3.25
C LEU A 199 0.73 -14.28 -4.59
N VAL A 200 0.43 -13.51 -5.65
CA VAL A 200 0.29 -14.05 -7.02
C VAL A 200 1.58 -14.74 -7.44
N LEU A 201 2.74 -14.09 -7.24
CA LEU A 201 4.04 -14.67 -7.61
C LEU A 201 4.32 -15.94 -6.82
N MET A 202 4.08 -15.94 -5.51
CA MET A 202 4.28 -17.12 -4.65
C MET A 202 3.36 -18.27 -5.07
N GLY A 203 2.08 -17.98 -5.32
CA GLY A 203 1.10 -18.95 -5.81
C GLY A 203 1.47 -19.51 -7.18
N ALA A 204 1.81 -18.64 -8.13
CA ALA A 204 2.22 -19.03 -9.48
C ALA A 204 3.51 -19.87 -9.45
N LEU A 205 4.50 -19.49 -8.64
CA LEU A 205 5.73 -20.25 -8.49
C LEU A 205 5.45 -21.62 -7.87
N SER A 206 4.65 -21.69 -6.79
CA SER A 206 4.24 -22.98 -6.21
C SER A 206 3.49 -23.88 -7.18
N GLY A 207 2.54 -23.32 -7.96
CA GLY A 207 1.80 -24.07 -8.97
C GLY A 207 2.68 -24.53 -10.13
N LEU A 208 3.62 -23.70 -10.58
CA LEU A 208 4.60 -24.06 -11.61
C LEU A 208 5.56 -25.13 -11.09
N THR A 209 6.00 -25.05 -9.84
CA THR A 209 6.82 -26.09 -9.21
C THR A 209 6.04 -27.41 -9.14
N LEU A 210 4.77 -27.39 -8.72
CA LEU A 210 3.93 -28.59 -8.74
C LEU A 210 3.84 -29.17 -10.15
N LEU A 211 3.50 -28.35 -11.15
CA LEU A 211 3.40 -28.78 -12.54
C LEU A 211 4.73 -29.33 -13.09
N ALA A 212 5.86 -28.71 -12.74
CA ALA A 212 7.16 -29.19 -13.17
C ALA A 212 7.47 -30.56 -12.54
N LEU A 213 7.19 -30.74 -11.25
CA LEU A 213 7.37 -32.03 -10.57
C LEU A 213 6.43 -33.11 -11.15
N THR A 214 5.19 -32.76 -11.51
CA THR A 214 4.24 -33.71 -12.14
C THR A 214 4.74 -34.15 -13.53
N LEU A 215 5.22 -33.21 -14.33
CA LEU A 215 5.69 -33.49 -15.68
C LEU A 215 7.03 -34.23 -15.68
N LEU A 216 7.93 -33.92 -14.75
CA LEU A 216 9.22 -34.60 -14.60
C LEU A 216 9.03 -36.08 -14.34
N ASP A 217 8.12 -36.45 -13.44
CA ASP A 217 7.78 -37.84 -13.17
C ASP A 217 7.17 -38.54 -14.39
N TRP A 218 6.24 -37.87 -15.09
CA TRP A 218 5.65 -38.44 -16.31
C TRP A 218 6.68 -38.71 -17.41
N VAL A 219 7.61 -37.78 -17.64
CA VAL A 219 8.69 -37.92 -18.64
C VAL A 219 9.69 -38.99 -18.21
N TRP A 220 10.05 -39.04 -16.93
CA TRP A 220 11.13 -39.89 -16.45
C TRP A 220 10.71 -41.33 -16.15
N ASN A 221 9.44 -41.58 -15.80
CA ASN A 221 8.90 -42.93 -15.61
C ASN A 221 9.03 -43.83 -16.85
N GLY A 222 9.22 -43.25 -18.04
CA GLY A 222 9.45 -43.99 -19.29
C GLY A 222 10.92 -44.29 -19.62
N THR A 223 11.90 -43.64 -19.01
CA THR A 223 13.31 -43.71 -19.45
C THR A 223 14.32 -43.70 -18.29
N SER A 224 14.73 -44.90 -17.86
CA SER A 224 16.08 -45.25 -17.34
C SER A 224 16.70 -44.45 -16.17
N GLY A 225 16.95 -45.15 -15.05
CA GLY A 225 18.29 -45.15 -14.42
C GLY A 225 18.59 -44.18 -13.28
N LEU A 226 17.64 -43.35 -12.82
CA LEU A 226 17.83 -42.61 -11.56
C LEU A 226 17.62 -43.57 -10.38
N THR A 227 18.66 -44.29 -10.00
CA THR A 227 18.72 -45.06 -8.76
C THR A 227 19.35 -44.20 -7.67
N GLY A 228 18.68 -44.05 -6.52
CA GLY A 228 19.20 -43.29 -5.37
C GLY A 228 18.18 -42.34 -4.73
N SER A 229 18.64 -41.55 -3.76
CA SER A 229 17.85 -40.65 -2.91
C SER A 229 17.06 -39.56 -3.65
N VAL A 230 17.42 -39.26 -4.90
CA VAL A 230 16.71 -38.28 -5.74
C VAL A 230 15.41 -38.88 -6.29
N ALA A 231 15.37 -40.18 -6.56
CA ALA A 231 14.15 -40.84 -7.04
C ALA A 231 13.04 -40.80 -5.97
N SER A 232 13.39 -41.07 -4.71
CA SER A 232 12.44 -40.99 -3.57
C SER A 232 11.94 -39.57 -3.28
N LEU A 233 12.61 -38.53 -3.78
CA LEU A 233 12.17 -37.14 -3.68
C LEU A 233 11.24 -36.73 -4.84
N LEU A 234 11.32 -37.44 -5.96
CA LEU A 234 10.55 -37.16 -7.18
C LEU A 234 9.31 -38.07 -7.34
N GLU A 235 9.15 -39.08 -6.48
CA GLU A 235 7.93 -39.91 -6.46
C GLU A 235 6.68 -39.04 -6.33
N THR A 236 5.80 -39.13 -7.33
CA THR A 236 4.61 -38.29 -7.37
C THR A 236 3.39 -38.95 -6.75
N PRO A 237 2.42 -38.13 -6.31
CA PRO A 237 1.18 -38.63 -5.71
C PRO A 237 0.19 -39.29 -6.69
N TRP A 238 0.48 -39.40 -7.99
CA TRP A 238 -0.49 -39.84 -9.01
C TRP A 238 -0.38 -41.32 -9.44
N GLY A 239 0.48 -42.11 -8.79
CA GLY A 239 0.66 -43.56 -9.02
C GLY A 239 0.10 -44.45 -7.89
N GLU A 240 0.82 -45.53 -7.53
CA GLU A 240 0.71 -46.21 -6.22
C GLU A 240 1.79 -45.67 -5.28
N PRO A 241 1.63 -44.47 -4.71
CA PRO A 241 2.73 -43.78 -4.08
C PRO A 241 2.83 -44.29 -2.65
N ALA A 242 4.05 -44.59 -2.21
CA ALA A 242 4.29 -44.69 -0.78
C ALA A 242 4.06 -43.28 -0.18
N THR A 243 2.91 -43.06 0.45
CA THR A 243 2.56 -41.79 1.11
C THR A 243 3.52 -41.41 2.24
N ALA A 244 4.36 -42.37 2.66
CA ALA A 244 5.45 -42.24 3.63
C ALA A 244 6.74 -41.61 3.08
N THR A 245 6.80 -41.21 1.80
CA THR A 245 8.05 -40.69 1.23
C THR A 245 8.30 -39.21 1.54
N PRO A 246 9.59 -38.81 1.66
CA PRO A 246 9.97 -37.40 1.79
C PRO A 246 9.51 -36.54 0.59
N GLY A 247 9.50 -37.10 -0.62
CA GLY A 247 9.01 -36.42 -1.82
C GLY A 247 7.54 -36.00 -1.69
N PHE A 248 6.70 -36.89 -1.15
CA PHE A 248 5.30 -36.58 -0.90
C PHE A 248 5.12 -35.45 0.13
N ALA A 249 5.97 -35.38 1.17
CA ALA A 249 5.95 -34.27 2.13
C ALA A 249 6.25 -32.92 1.46
N VAL A 250 7.17 -32.88 0.49
CA VAL A 250 7.46 -31.68 -0.30
C VAL A 250 6.25 -31.26 -1.13
N PHE A 251 5.57 -32.20 -1.78
CA PHE A 251 4.32 -31.94 -2.51
C PHE A 251 3.24 -31.33 -1.60
N MET A 252 3.06 -31.90 -0.40
CA MET A 252 2.14 -31.38 0.62
C MET A 252 2.48 -29.95 1.04
N ILE A 253 3.75 -29.67 1.31
CA ILE A 253 4.24 -28.33 1.65
C ILE A 253 3.91 -27.33 0.54
N ILE A 254 4.25 -27.65 -0.71
CA ILE A 254 4.02 -26.74 -1.84
C ILE A 254 2.52 -26.51 -2.05
N ALA A 255 1.69 -27.55 -1.93
CA ALA A 255 0.24 -27.45 -1.97
C ALA A 255 -0.30 -26.53 -0.86
N GLY A 256 0.23 -26.63 0.36
CA GLY A 256 -0.10 -25.75 1.47
C GLY A 256 0.26 -24.28 1.22
N VAL A 257 1.47 -24.03 0.70
CA VAL A 257 1.91 -22.68 0.29
C VAL A 257 0.98 -22.10 -0.78
N MET A 258 0.58 -22.92 -1.76
CA MET A 258 -0.37 -22.54 -2.81
C MET A 258 -1.74 -22.18 -2.22
N GLY A 259 -2.29 -23.00 -1.31
CA GLY A 259 -3.54 -22.73 -0.62
C GLY A 259 -3.51 -21.42 0.18
N ALA A 260 -2.43 -21.18 0.92
CA ALA A 260 -2.21 -19.95 1.67
C ALA A 260 -2.13 -18.71 0.75
N SER A 261 -1.52 -18.85 -0.43
CA SER A 261 -1.41 -17.75 -1.41
C SER A 261 -2.78 -17.32 -1.96
N LEU A 262 -3.62 -18.29 -2.35
CA LEU A 262 -4.97 -18.03 -2.87
C LEU A 262 -5.88 -17.41 -1.81
N PHE A 263 -5.81 -17.92 -0.58
CA PHE A 263 -6.52 -17.32 0.54
C PHE A 263 -6.05 -15.90 0.80
N GLY A 264 -4.73 -15.66 0.81
CA GLY A 264 -4.14 -14.34 0.96
C GLY A 264 -4.67 -13.33 -0.06
N MET A 265 -4.76 -13.73 -1.32
CA MET A 265 -5.32 -12.90 -2.39
C MET A 265 -6.80 -12.58 -2.16
N ARG A 266 -7.61 -13.58 -1.80
CA ARG A 266 -9.03 -13.39 -1.47
C ARG A 266 -9.20 -12.46 -0.27
N SER A 267 -8.37 -12.61 0.77
CA SER A 267 -8.41 -11.78 1.97
C SER A 267 -8.05 -10.33 1.69
N LEU A 268 -7.06 -10.08 0.83
CA LEU A 268 -6.71 -8.71 0.41
C LEU A 268 -7.85 -8.04 -0.37
N ARG A 269 -8.57 -8.80 -1.21
CA ARG A 269 -9.72 -8.30 -1.96
C ARG A 269 -10.89 -7.89 -1.06
N ASN A 270 -11.10 -8.62 0.04
CA ASN A 270 -12.25 -8.41 0.93
C ASN A 270 -11.98 -7.41 2.07
N ARG A 271 -10.75 -6.92 2.24
CA ARG A 271 -10.46 -5.91 3.28
C ARG A 271 -10.82 -4.50 2.80
N SER A 272 -11.83 -3.92 3.44
CA SER A 272 -12.17 -2.50 3.27
C SER A 272 -10.95 -1.61 3.58
N LEU A 273 -10.89 -0.46 2.91
CA LEU A 273 -9.86 0.57 3.11
C LEU A 273 -10.09 1.26 4.46
N SER A 274 -9.86 0.55 5.56
CA SER A 274 -9.84 1.20 6.88
C SER A 274 -8.52 1.96 7.04
N THR A 275 -8.64 3.26 7.29
CA THR A 275 -7.58 4.28 7.29
C THR A 275 -6.80 4.38 8.60
N LYS A 276 -6.99 3.46 9.56
CA LYS A 276 -6.30 3.53 10.86
C LYS A 276 -4.90 2.90 10.81
N ILE A 277 -3.92 3.79 10.72
CA ILE A 277 -2.49 3.68 11.07
C ILE A 277 -1.66 2.72 10.18
N PRO A 278 -0.66 3.22 9.44
CA PRO A 278 0.22 2.38 8.62
C PRO A 278 1.18 1.59 9.51
N GLN A 279 0.94 0.28 9.67
CA GLN A 279 1.99 -0.67 10.04
C GLN A 279 2.90 -0.90 8.82
N GLN A 280 3.75 0.08 8.52
CA GLN A 280 4.74 -0.03 7.43
C GLN A 280 5.89 -1.00 7.77
N ILE A 281 6.10 -1.31 9.04
CA ILE A 281 7.25 -2.12 9.50
C ILE A 281 6.80 -3.55 9.83
N ASN A 282 6.34 -4.32 8.84
CA ASN A 282 6.51 -5.80 8.79
C ASN A 282 5.93 -6.50 7.54
N GLN A 283 5.70 -5.80 6.43
CA GLN A 283 4.80 -6.31 5.38
C GLN A 283 5.33 -7.53 4.62
N LEU A 284 6.63 -7.55 4.32
CA LEU A 284 7.31 -8.71 3.73
C LEU A 284 7.25 -9.92 4.68
N THR A 285 7.44 -9.67 5.97
CA THR A 285 7.38 -10.70 7.00
C THR A 285 5.97 -11.25 7.14
N VAL A 286 4.92 -10.42 7.05
CA VAL A 286 3.53 -10.89 7.13
C VAL A 286 3.16 -11.74 5.92
N THR A 287 3.54 -11.34 4.71
CA THR A 287 3.25 -12.13 3.50
C THR A 287 4.07 -13.43 3.47
N GLY A 288 5.35 -13.37 3.83
CA GLY A 288 6.22 -14.55 3.92
C GLY A 288 5.77 -15.52 5.02
N ALA A 289 5.38 -14.99 6.18
CA ALA A 289 4.84 -15.79 7.29
C ALA A 289 3.61 -16.58 6.85
N ARG A 290 2.73 -16.03 6.01
CA ARG A 290 1.57 -16.79 5.49
C ARG A 290 1.97 -18.01 4.68
N GLY A 291 2.98 -17.89 3.81
CA GLY A 291 3.51 -19.03 3.07
C GLY A 291 4.10 -20.08 4.01
N VAL A 292 4.90 -19.64 4.99
CA VAL A 292 5.53 -20.53 5.99
C VAL A 292 4.48 -21.23 6.87
N ILE A 293 3.46 -20.51 7.34
CA ILE A 293 2.37 -21.09 8.14
C ILE A 293 1.58 -22.09 7.28
N GLY A 294 1.28 -21.77 6.02
CA GLY A 294 0.63 -22.71 5.10
C GLY A 294 1.43 -24.00 4.90
N ALA A 295 2.75 -23.88 4.75
CA ALA A 295 3.67 -25.02 4.66
C ALA A 295 3.67 -25.86 5.94
N ILE A 296 3.79 -25.22 7.11
CA ILE A 296 3.80 -25.90 8.41
C ILE A 296 2.46 -26.61 8.65
N SER A 297 1.34 -25.95 8.38
CA SER A 297 0.00 -26.55 8.51
C SER A 297 -0.13 -27.79 7.63
N ALA A 298 0.25 -27.72 6.35
CA ALA A 298 0.19 -28.88 5.47
C ALA A 298 1.11 -30.02 5.95
N LEU A 299 2.28 -29.70 6.50
CA LEU A 299 3.21 -30.68 7.06
C LEU A 299 2.64 -31.35 8.32
N LEU A 300 1.96 -30.60 9.20
CA LEU A 300 1.27 -31.19 10.35
C LEU A 300 0.19 -32.17 9.90
N PHE A 301 -0.64 -31.81 8.92
CA PHE A 301 -1.64 -32.72 8.36
C PHE A 301 -1.03 -33.94 7.70
N TYR A 302 0.11 -33.79 7.01
CA TYR A 302 0.87 -34.93 6.47
C TYR A 302 1.23 -35.94 7.57
N PHE A 303 1.81 -35.49 8.69
CA PHE A 303 2.14 -36.39 9.81
C PHE A 303 0.91 -37.00 10.48
N VAL A 304 -0.16 -36.23 10.66
CA VAL A 304 -1.42 -36.74 11.25
C VAL A 304 -2.03 -37.83 10.38
N LEU A 305 -2.10 -37.61 9.06
CA LEU A 305 -2.67 -38.55 8.10
C LEU A 305 -1.83 -39.83 7.95
N GLN A 306 -0.57 -39.82 8.36
CA GLN A 306 0.28 -41.02 8.44
C GLN A 306 0.10 -41.83 9.73
N THR A 307 -0.65 -41.33 10.70
CA THR A 307 -0.83 -42.09 11.94
C THR A 307 -1.65 -43.36 11.67
N PRO A 308 -1.28 -44.51 12.27
CA PRO A 308 -2.00 -45.78 12.11
C PRO A 308 -3.49 -45.70 12.48
N LEU A 309 -3.87 -44.72 13.31
CA LEU A 309 -5.24 -44.45 13.73
C LEU A 309 -6.16 -44.09 12.55
N LEU A 310 -5.61 -43.44 11.53
CA LEU A 310 -6.36 -43.01 10.33
C LEU A 310 -6.16 -43.96 9.15
N GLN A 311 -5.02 -44.66 9.09
CA GLN A 311 -4.70 -45.59 7.99
C GLN A 311 -5.31 -46.98 8.15
N ASN A 312 -5.55 -47.45 9.39
CA ASN A 312 -6.03 -48.81 9.65
C ASN A 312 -7.55 -48.87 9.93
N GLY A 313 -8.35 -48.11 9.19
CA GLY A 313 -9.80 -48.29 9.18
C GLY A 313 -10.56 -47.94 10.47
N THR A 314 -9.88 -47.43 11.51
CA THR A 314 -10.47 -47.37 12.86
C THR A 314 -11.49 -46.23 12.99
N ILE A 315 -11.36 -45.19 12.17
CA ILE A 315 -12.21 -44.00 12.17
C ILE A 315 -12.75 -43.68 10.76
N ILE A 316 -11.95 -43.94 9.72
CA ILE A 316 -12.29 -43.66 8.31
C ILE A 316 -12.09 -44.98 7.55
N ALA A 317 -13.00 -45.34 6.65
CA ALA A 317 -12.90 -46.56 5.86
C ALA A 317 -11.56 -46.62 5.11
N ASP A 318 -11.01 -47.83 5.01
CA ASP A 318 -9.81 -48.11 4.22
C ASP A 318 -10.02 -47.62 2.76
N ASP A 319 -8.93 -47.17 2.13
CA ASP A 319 -8.88 -46.58 0.79
C ASP A 319 -9.49 -45.17 0.59
N VAL A 320 -10.10 -44.56 1.62
CA VAL A 320 -10.60 -43.17 1.49
C VAL A 320 -9.45 -42.15 1.50
N ILE A 321 -8.36 -42.41 2.23
CA ILE A 321 -7.21 -41.51 2.30
C ILE A 321 -6.23 -41.85 1.17
N THR A 322 -6.57 -41.42 -0.04
CA THR A 322 -5.66 -41.52 -1.18
C THR A 322 -4.64 -40.38 -1.20
N ALA A 323 -3.50 -40.61 -1.85
CA ALA A 323 -2.43 -39.61 -1.98
C ALA A 323 -2.93 -38.27 -2.60
N PRO A 324 -3.80 -38.26 -3.63
CA PRO A 324 -4.41 -37.02 -4.11
C PRO A 324 -5.28 -36.31 -3.08
N ILE A 325 -6.05 -37.06 -2.26
CA ILE A 325 -6.88 -36.48 -1.20
C ILE A 325 -6.00 -35.83 -0.13
N MET A 326 -4.89 -36.47 0.25
CA MET A 326 -3.92 -35.87 1.17
C MET A 326 -3.38 -34.53 0.62
N VAL A 327 -3.02 -34.45 -0.67
CA VAL A 327 -2.59 -33.18 -1.30
C VAL A 327 -3.68 -32.11 -1.25
N VAL A 328 -4.94 -32.48 -1.51
CA VAL A 328 -6.09 -31.58 -1.36
C VAL A 328 -6.26 -31.11 0.09
N ILE A 329 -6.05 -31.99 1.07
CA ILE A 329 -6.05 -31.64 2.49
C ILE A 329 -4.90 -30.69 2.82
N GLY A 330 -3.70 -30.92 2.30
CA GLY A 330 -2.56 -30.01 2.48
C GLY A 330 -2.84 -28.61 1.93
N PHE A 331 -3.43 -28.54 0.74
CA PHE A 331 -3.91 -27.28 0.15
C PHE A 331 -5.00 -26.62 1.02
N ALA A 332 -6.01 -27.37 1.45
CA ALA A 332 -7.09 -26.88 2.29
C ALA A 332 -6.57 -26.39 3.66
N ALA A 333 -5.59 -27.07 4.24
CA ALA A 333 -4.92 -26.69 5.48
C ALA A 333 -4.20 -25.36 5.34
N GLY A 334 -3.49 -25.16 4.22
CA GLY A 334 -2.88 -23.87 3.90
C GLY A 334 -3.91 -22.75 3.70
N TYR A 335 -5.05 -23.07 3.08
CA TYR A 335 -6.16 -22.13 2.90
C TYR A 335 -6.88 -21.76 4.21
N ALA A 336 -6.92 -22.68 5.18
CA ALA A 336 -7.67 -22.53 6.44
C ALA A 336 -6.98 -21.70 7.53
N GLU A 337 -5.76 -21.19 7.31
CA GLU A 337 -4.94 -20.41 8.27
C GLU A 337 -5.71 -19.29 9.00
N ARG A 338 -6.74 -18.71 8.38
CA ARG A 338 -7.59 -17.67 8.99
C ARG A 338 -8.96 -18.09 9.47
N MET A 339 -9.39 -19.33 9.18
CA MET A 339 -10.61 -19.82 9.82
C MET A 339 -10.38 -20.01 11.32
N ALA A 340 -9.19 -20.44 11.74
CA ALA A 340 -8.90 -20.64 13.16
C ALA A 340 -9.06 -19.37 14.02
N PRO A 341 -8.45 -18.21 13.69
CA PRO A 341 -8.68 -16.98 14.47
C PRO A 341 -10.13 -16.48 14.41
N ASN A 342 -10.81 -16.59 13.27
CA ASN A 342 -12.20 -16.16 13.14
C ASN A 342 -13.16 -17.08 13.93
N VAL A 343 -12.92 -18.39 13.92
CA VAL A 343 -13.69 -19.35 14.73
C VAL A 343 -13.43 -19.13 16.21
N VAL A 344 -12.17 -18.90 16.62
CA VAL A 344 -11.82 -18.56 18.01
C VAL A 344 -12.48 -17.23 18.43
N ALA A 345 -12.46 -16.21 17.57
CA ALA A 345 -13.11 -14.93 17.85
C ALA A 345 -14.64 -15.09 17.97
N THR A 346 -15.27 -15.86 17.09
CA THR A 346 -16.71 -16.15 17.14
C THR A 346 -17.06 -16.94 18.41
N VAL A 347 -16.31 -17.99 18.74
CA VAL A 347 -16.55 -18.79 19.96
C VAL A 347 -16.30 -17.96 21.22
N ALA A 348 -15.26 -17.11 21.25
CA ALA A 348 -15.03 -16.18 22.34
C ALA A 348 -16.19 -15.19 22.51
N SER A 349 -16.70 -14.62 21.40
CA SER A 349 -17.85 -13.69 21.44
C SER A 349 -19.18 -14.34 21.85
N VAL A 350 -19.33 -15.66 21.70
CA VAL A 350 -20.49 -16.43 22.20
C VAL A 350 -20.34 -16.77 23.68
N THR A 351 -19.10 -16.79 24.19
CA THR A 351 -18.79 -17.16 25.58
C THR A 351 -18.76 -15.95 26.51
N GLU A 352 -18.76 -14.73 25.99
CA GLU A 352 -19.04 -13.52 26.79
C GLU A 352 -20.56 -13.39 26.96
N PRO A 353 -21.13 -13.71 28.15
CA PRO A 353 -22.53 -13.47 28.40
C PRO A 353 -22.81 -11.97 28.33
N SER A 354 -23.88 -11.60 27.65
CA SER A 354 -24.37 -10.23 27.51
C SER A 354 -24.74 -9.65 28.89
N GLU A 355 -23.76 -9.13 29.64
CA GLU A 355 -23.99 -8.41 30.91
C GLU A 355 -24.77 -7.09 30.73
N THR A 356 -25.14 -6.72 29.51
CA THR A 356 -25.87 -5.49 29.19
C THR A 356 -27.39 -5.57 29.21
N ALA A 357 -27.99 -6.74 29.53
CA ALA A 357 -29.46 -6.87 29.60
C ALA A 357 -30.08 -6.58 30.97
N GLU A 358 -29.31 -6.52 32.07
CA GLU A 358 -29.87 -6.38 33.43
C GLU A 358 -29.87 -4.94 34.00
N GLN A 359 -29.23 -3.97 33.33
CA GLN A 359 -29.17 -2.58 33.85
C GLN A 359 -30.31 -1.64 33.40
N ASN A 360 -31.17 -2.05 32.46
CA ASN A 360 -32.32 -1.24 32.02
C ASN A 360 -33.67 -1.67 32.62
N SER A 361 -33.67 -2.58 33.61
CA SER A 361 -34.90 -2.99 34.33
C SER A 361 -35.13 -2.24 35.65
N ASN A 362 -34.23 -1.33 36.05
CA ASN A 362 -34.32 -0.58 37.31
C ASN A 362 -34.12 0.94 37.10
N GLN A 363 -34.79 1.52 36.10
CA GLN A 363 -35.10 2.95 36.06
C GLN A 363 -36.53 3.21 35.61
#